data_AF-A0A1H0UGU0-F1
#
_entry.id   AF-A0A1H0UGU0-F1
#
_cell.length_a   1.000
_cell.length_b   1.000
_cell.length_c   1.000
_cell.angle_alpha   90.00
_cell.angle_beta   90.00
_cell.angle_gamma   90.00
#
_symmetry.space_group_name_H-M   'P 1'
#
loop_
_entity.id
_entity.type
_entity.pdbx_description
1 polymer ?
#
loop_
_entity_poly.entity_id
_entity_poly.type
_entity_poly.pdbx_seq_one_letter_code
_entity_poly.pdbx_strand_id
1 'polypeptide(L)'
;MERRKGFVQLEITEKSTADLRGRQSVRTTFKLSERSISALSVLASQLGIKQKSLFDHLIEDTRALALIAEGFETFDERSHRVPKTFVISRKTLENLENVSMQYDTPRDALVEYSIERILPLIEKEKKKHEKRKILYKELREYLDHGLAMLNWSEQELGEEDPAFHDLLSMMKGVTNCVERVGEHVRKGRKIEDF
;
A
#
# COMPACT_ATOMS: atom_id res chain seq x y z
N MET A 1 -33.92 21.83 32.00
CA MET A 1 -33.81 20.93 30.84
C MET A 1 -32.41 20.34 30.83
N GLU A 2 -32.16 19.29 31.62
CA GLU A 2 -30.83 18.68 31.78
C GLU A 2 -30.64 17.52 30.79
N ARG A 3 -29.64 17.63 29.92
CA ARG A 3 -29.23 16.54 29.01
C ARG A 3 -28.35 15.55 29.79
N ARG A 4 -28.89 14.38 30.14
CA ARG A 4 -28.08 13.25 30.64
C ARG A 4 -27.20 12.73 29.50
N LYS A 5 -25.88 12.81 29.67
CA LYS A 5 -24.90 12.10 28.84
C LYS A 5 -25.10 10.59 29.07
N GLY A 6 -25.54 9.89 28.04
CA GLY A 6 -25.59 8.42 28.07
C GLY A 6 -24.17 7.86 28.10
N PHE A 7 -23.80 7.21 29.20
CA PHE A 7 -22.62 6.35 29.23
C PHE A 7 -22.95 5.09 28.43
N VAL A 8 -22.18 4.83 27.37
CA VAL A 8 -22.25 3.55 26.65
C VAL A 8 -21.58 2.52 27.53
N GLN A 9 -22.36 1.61 28.11
CA GLN A 9 -21.87 0.47 28.85
C GLN A 9 -21.32 -0.56 27.85
N LEU A 10 -19.99 -0.65 27.77
CA LEU A 10 -19.31 -1.66 26.95
C LEU A 10 -19.35 -3.00 27.69
N GLU A 11 -20.24 -3.90 27.28
CA GLU A 11 -20.23 -5.29 27.73
C GLU A 11 -19.07 -6.03 27.06
N ILE A 12 -18.05 -6.34 27.85
CA ILE A 12 -16.87 -7.07 27.39
C ILE A 12 -17.13 -8.58 27.56
N THR A 13 -17.49 -9.26 26.48
CA THR A 13 -17.63 -10.73 26.46
C THR A 13 -16.26 -11.43 26.34
N GLU A 14 -16.11 -12.68 26.78
CA GLU A 14 -14.85 -13.45 26.63
C GLU A 14 -14.38 -13.58 25.16
N LYS A 15 -15.33 -13.67 24.22
CA LYS A 15 -15.01 -13.63 22.79
C LYS A 15 -14.40 -12.28 22.38
N SER A 16 -14.90 -11.18 22.94
CA SER A 16 -14.37 -9.83 22.73
C SER A 16 -12.97 -9.68 23.34
N THR A 17 -12.70 -10.26 24.51
CA THR A 17 -11.35 -10.23 25.10
C THR A 17 -10.34 -11.09 24.33
N ALA A 18 -10.75 -12.26 23.82
CA ALA A 18 -9.92 -13.11 22.97
C ALA A 18 -9.57 -12.43 21.64
N ASP A 19 -10.55 -11.78 21.00
CA ASP A 19 -10.32 -11.01 19.76
C ASP A 19 -9.39 -9.81 20.01
N LEU A 20 -9.54 -9.12 21.14
CA LEU A 20 -8.63 -8.03 21.54
C LEU A 20 -7.21 -8.55 21.83
N ARG A 21 -7.08 -9.73 22.43
CA ARG A 21 -5.78 -10.38 22.68
C ARG A 21 -5.11 -10.82 21.38
N GLY A 22 -5.86 -11.35 20.41
CA GLY A 22 -5.35 -11.70 19.08
C GLY A 22 -4.85 -10.50 18.29
N ARG A 23 -5.48 -9.33 18.49
CA ARG A 23 -5.07 -8.04 17.89
C ARG A 23 -3.86 -7.39 18.58
N GLN A 24 -3.36 -7.94 19.68
CA GLN A 24 -2.16 -7.42 20.33
C GLN A 24 -0.99 -7.46 19.37
N SER A 25 -0.24 -6.36 19.35
CA SER A 25 0.95 -6.24 18.51
C SER A 25 2.13 -6.88 19.21
N VAL A 26 2.80 -7.81 18.53
CA VAL A 26 4.01 -8.50 19.00
C VAL A 26 5.17 -8.23 18.05
N ARG A 27 6.40 -8.26 18.57
CA ARG A 27 7.62 -8.13 17.77
C ARG A 27 8.21 -9.52 17.55
N THR A 28 8.44 -9.88 16.31
CA THR A 28 9.03 -11.16 15.92
C THR A 28 10.11 -10.92 14.89
N THR A 29 11.23 -11.63 15.02
CA THR A 29 12.36 -11.54 14.09
C THR A 29 12.34 -12.73 13.14
N PHE A 30 12.42 -12.44 11.84
CA PHE A 30 12.49 -13.44 10.78
C PHE A 30 13.81 -13.24 10.01
N LYS A 31 14.41 -14.32 9.49
CA LYS A 31 15.53 -14.23 8.54
C LYS A 31 14.97 -14.27 7.12
N LEU A 32 14.99 -13.13 6.43
CA LEU A 32 14.42 -12.98 5.09
C LEU A 32 15.47 -12.39 4.14
N SER A 33 15.31 -12.60 2.84
CA SER A 33 16.09 -11.87 1.85
C SER A 33 15.81 -10.36 1.91
N GLU A 34 16.82 -9.56 1.56
CA GLU A 34 16.67 -8.11 1.45
C GLU A 34 15.56 -7.72 0.45
N ARG A 35 15.41 -8.49 -0.63
CA ARG A 35 14.35 -8.32 -1.61
C ARG A 35 12.96 -8.43 -0.99
N SER A 36 12.72 -9.46 -0.17
CA SER A 36 11.44 -9.64 0.53
C SER A 36 11.16 -8.51 1.52
N ILE A 37 12.17 -8.06 2.26
CA ILE A 37 12.02 -6.94 3.20
C ILE A 37 11.68 -5.65 2.46
N SER A 38 12.36 -5.36 1.35
CA SER A 38 12.10 -4.20 0.50
C SER A 38 10.71 -4.28 -0.14
N ALA A 39 10.29 -5.46 -0.62
CA ALA A 39 8.98 -5.67 -1.24
C ALA A 39 7.83 -5.29 -0.31
N LEU A 40 7.87 -5.75 0.94
CA LEU A 40 6.88 -5.38 1.95
C LEU A 40 6.84 -3.87 2.20
N SER A 41 8.01 -3.23 2.32
CA SER A 41 8.12 -1.80 2.60
C SER A 41 7.57 -0.94 1.46
N VAL A 42 7.93 -1.29 0.23
CA VAL A 42 7.48 -0.62 -0.99
C VAL A 42 5.98 -0.80 -1.15
N LEU A 43 5.46 -2.03 -1.09
CA LEU A 43 4.04 -2.29 -1.30
C LEU A 43 3.17 -1.64 -0.22
N ALA A 44 3.56 -1.69 1.05
CA ALA A 44 2.84 -1.02 2.13
C ALA A 44 2.76 0.49 1.89
N SER A 45 3.87 1.10 1.45
CA SER A 45 3.92 2.53 1.10
C SER A 45 3.00 2.87 -0.08
N GLN A 46 2.96 2.03 -1.11
CA GLN A 46 2.12 2.25 -2.30
C GLN A 46 0.63 2.10 -1.99
N LEU A 47 0.26 1.11 -1.18
CA LEU A 47 -1.12 0.91 -0.75
C LEU A 47 -1.57 1.90 0.33
N GLY A 48 -0.67 2.71 0.88
CA GLY A 48 -0.98 3.64 1.97
C GLY A 48 -1.36 2.95 3.28
N ILE A 49 -0.92 1.69 3.47
CA ILE A 49 -1.21 0.88 4.66
C ILE A 49 0.05 0.69 5.50
N LYS A 50 -0.14 0.36 6.78
CA LYS A 50 0.99 0.02 7.67
C LYS A 50 1.57 -1.34 7.26
N GLN A 51 2.89 -1.49 7.34
CA GLN A 51 3.57 -2.77 7.06
C GLN A 51 3.01 -3.93 7.89
N LYS A 52 2.70 -3.69 9.18
CA LYS A 52 2.00 -4.66 10.04
C LYS A 52 0.72 -5.17 9.40
N SER A 53 -0.14 -4.28 8.90
CA SER A 53 -1.43 -4.64 8.31
C SER A 53 -1.26 -5.45 7.03
N LEU A 54 -0.28 -5.10 6.19
CA LEU A 54 0.05 -5.88 5.01
C LEU A 54 0.53 -7.28 5.40
N PHE A 55 1.45 -7.36 6.36
CA PHE A 55 2.00 -8.63 6.84
C PHE A 55 0.91 -9.52 7.43
N ASP A 56 0.07 -8.97 8.31
CA ASP A 56 -1.04 -9.71 8.92
C ASP A 56 -1.96 -10.27 7.83
N HIS A 57 -2.33 -9.46 6.83
CA HIS A 57 -3.19 -9.91 5.74
C HIS A 57 -2.55 -11.01 4.88
N LEU A 58 -1.24 -10.95 4.64
CA LEU A 58 -0.55 -11.98 3.85
C LEU A 58 -0.54 -13.34 4.54
N ILE A 59 -0.44 -13.35 5.86
CA ILE A 59 -0.27 -14.55 6.68
C ILE A 59 -1.61 -15.03 7.29
N GLU A 60 -2.66 -14.21 7.30
CA GLU A 60 -3.99 -14.63 7.76
C GLU A 60 -4.64 -15.69 6.85
N ASP A 61 -4.24 -15.78 5.57
CA ASP A 61 -4.70 -16.82 4.66
C ASP A 61 -4.00 -18.16 4.94
N THR A 62 -4.54 -18.89 5.93
CA THR A 62 -4.00 -20.19 6.35
C THR A 62 -4.04 -21.26 5.25
N ARG A 63 -4.97 -21.14 4.29
CA ARG A 63 -5.02 -22.06 3.14
C ARG A 63 -3.83 -21.82 2.21
N ALA A 64 -3.54 -20.55 1.93
CA ALA A 64 -2.37 -20.24 1.13
C ALA A 64 -1.07 -20.61 1.84
N LEU A 65 -0.99 -20.45 3.17
CA LEU A 65 0.17 -20.93 3.94
C LEU A 65 0.33 -22.45 3.87
N ALA A 66 -0.76 -23.21 3.98
CA ALA A 66 -0.72 -24.67 3.85
C ALA A 66 -0.21 -25.10 2.47
N LEU A 67 -0.70 -24.47 1.39
CA LEU A 67 -0.22 -24.75 0.02
C LEU A 67 1.27 -24.46 -0.16
N ILE A 68 1.78 -23.39 0.48
CA ILE A 68 3.22 -23.07 0.49
C ILE A 68 3.99 -24.16 1.23
N ALA A 69 3.47 -24.60 2.39
CA ALA A 69 4.12 -25.61 3.21
C ALA A 69 4.14 -27.00 2.53
N GLU A 70 3.06 -27.38 1.85
CA GLU A 70 2.97 -28.63 1.09
C GLU A 70 3.93 -28.67 -0.10
N GLY A 71 4.15 -27.52 -0.75
CA GLY A 71 5.10 -27.38 -1.87
C GLY A 71 6.54 -27.09 -1.46
N PHE A 72 6.84 -27.13 -0.15
CA PHE A 72 8.17 -26.78 0.36
C PHE A 72 9.13 -27.97 0.19
N GLU A 73 10.07 -27.86 -0.75
CA GLU A 73 11.09 -28.89 -0.95
C GLU A 73 12.35 -28.60 -0.15
N THR A 74 12.94 -27.40 -0.28
CA THR A 74 14.08 -26.95 0.53
C THR A 74 14.25 -25.43 0.47
N PHE A 75 14.88 -24.88 1.50
CA PHE A 75 15.35 -23.50 1.51
C PHE A 75 16.69 -23.43 0.78
N ASP A 76 16.79 -22.62 -0.28
CA ASP A 76 18.08 -22.35 -0.88
C ASP A 76 19.00 -21.70 0.17
N GLU A 77 20.09 -22.36 0.51
CA GLU A 77 21.07 -21.90 1.50
C GLU A 77 21.92 -20.73 0.97
N ARG A 78 21.93 -20.50 -0.35
CA ARG A 78 22.80 -19.53 -1.01
C ARG A 78 22.28 -18.09 -0.97
N SER A 79 21.05 -17.88 -0.53
CA SER A 79 20.45 -16.54 -0.43
C SER A 79 20.93 -15.85 0.85
N HIS A 80 21.58 -14.68 0.72
CA HIS A 80 21.94 -13.84 1.86
C HIS A 80 20.66 -13.35 2.58
N ARG A 81 20.30 -14.01 3.68
CA ARG A 81 19.17 -13.64 4.54
C ARG A 81 19.65 -12.79 5.71
N VAL A 82 18.92 -11.71 5.96
CA VAL A 82 19.21 -10.80 7.07
C VAL A 82 18.10 -10.89 8.12
N PRO A 83 18.45 -10.83 9.41
CA PRO A 83 17.45 -10.80 10.47
C PRO A 83 16.71 -9.47 10.45
N LYS A 84 15.38 -9.52 10.37
CA LYS A 84 14.51 -8.34 10.42
C LYS A 84 13.37 -8.56 11.41
N THR A 85 13.25 -7.63 12.36
CA THR A 85 12.16 -7.62 13.32
C THR A 85 10.95 -6.87 12.76
N PHE A 86 9.81 -7.54 12.71
CA PHE A 86 8.53 -6.97 12.32
C PHE A 86 7.57 -6.89 13.51
N VAL A 87 6.64 -5.95 13.43
CA VAL A 87 5.49 -5.89 14.34
C VAL A 87 4.32 -6.55 13.64
N ILE A 88 3.75 -7.59 14.24
CA ILE A 88 2.64 -8.39 13.69
C ILE A 88 1.56 -8.60 14.76
N SER A 89 0.38 -9.09 14.38
CA SER A 89 -0.63 -9.50 15.36
C SER A 89 -0.24 -10.81 16.06
N ARG A 90 -0.62 -10.99 17.31
CA ARG A 90 -0.40 -12.27 18.02
C ARG A 90 -1.07 -13.43 17.27
N LYS A 91 -2.30 -13.22 16.79
CA LYS A 91 -3.03 -14.21 15.99
C LYS A 91 -2.25 -14.64 14.75
N THR A 92 -1.60 -13.69 14.07
CA THR A 92 -0.76 -13.97 12.90
C THR A 92 0.43 -14.85 13.25
N LEU A 93 1.08 -14.58 14.40
CA LEU A 93 2.19 -15.41 14.88
C LEU A 93 1.73 -16.83 15.24
N GLU A 94 0.62 -16.97 15.95
CA GLU A 94 0.03 -18.25 16.33
C GLU A 94 -0.34 -19.08 15.08
N ASN A 95 -0.97 -18.45 14.09
CA ASN A 95 -1.28 -19.11 12.82
C ASN A 95 -0.03 -19.63 12.12
N LEU A 96 1.03 -18.81 12.07
CA LEU A 96 2.29 -19.16 11.44
C LEU A 96 2.99 -20.32 12.18
N GLU A 97 2.96 -20.31 13.52
CA GLU A 97 3.49 -21.39 14.35
C GLU A 97 2.72 -22.69 14.15
N ASN A 98 1.38 -22.64 14.11
CA ASN A 98 0.54 -23.81 13.87
C ASN A 98 0.83 -24.47 12.52
N VAL A 99 0.90 -23.67 11.44
CA VAL A 99 1.21 -24.21 10.11
C VAL A 99 2.66 -24.73 10.06
N SER A 100 3.60 -24.00 10.65
CA SER A 100 5.00 -24.43 10.72
C SER A 100 5.15 -25.79 11.40
N MET A 101 4.47 -26.01 12.52
CA MET A 101 4.46 -27.28 13.24
C MET A 101 3.71 -28.39 12.48
N GLN A 102 2.58 -28.06 11.85
CA GLN A 102 1.75 -29.04 11.16
C GLN A 102 2.44 -29.63 9.92
N TYR A 103 3.23 -28.83 9.21
CA TYR A 103 3.87 -29.19 7.94
C TYR A 103 5.40 -29.25 8.02
N ASP A 104 5.98 -29.22 9.23
CA ASP A 104 7.43 -29.22 9.48
C ASP A 104 8.22 -28.22 8.61
N THR A 105 7.64 -27.05 8.38
CA THR A 105 8.20 -26.02 7.50
C THR A 105 8.66 -24.82 8.32
N PRO A 106 9.87 -24.27 8.12
CA PRO A 106 10.33 -23.11 8.87
C PRO A 106 9.42 -21.88 8.69
N ARG A 107 9.10 -21.19 9.80
CA ARG A 107 8.29 -19.94 9.76
C ARG A 107 8.87 -18.89 8.83
N ASP A 108 10.19 -18.76 8.79
CA ASP A 108 10.90 -17.83 7.91
C ASP A 108 10.60 -18.14 6.44
N ALA A 109 10.49 -19.42 6.09
CA ALA A 109 10.13 -19.86 4.74
C ALA A 109 8.70 -19.51 4.37
N LEU A 110 7.76 -19.83 5.26
CA LEU A 110 6.36 -19.48 5.06
C LEU A 110 6.18 -17.98 4.82
N VAL A 111 6.88 -17.14 5.60
CA VAL A 111 6.87 -15.69 5.43
C VAL A 111 7.49 -15.26 4.12
N GLU A 112 8.68 -15.76 3.79
CA GLU A 112 9.39 -15.38 2.57
C GLU A 112 8.58 -15.71 1.31
N TYR A 113 8.07 -16.94 1.17
CA TYR A 113 7.22 -17.32 0.05
C TYR A 113 5.90 -16.54 0.00
N SER A 114 5.34 -16.18 1.17
CA SER A 114 4.14 -15.33 1.22
C SER A 114 4.42 -13.93 0.67
N ILE A 115 5.62 -13.41 0.87
CA ILE A 115 6.08 -12.15 0.30
C ILE A 115 6.43 -12.31 -1.18
N GLU A 116 7.00 -13.42 -1.61
CA GLU A 116 7.31 -13.62 -3.02
C GLU A 116 6.06 -13.58 -3.90
N ARG A 117 4.92 -14.05 -3.38
CA ARG A 117 3.60 -13.96 -4.05
C ARG A 117 3.15 -12.53 -4.34
N ILE A 118 3.67 -11.52 -3.65
CA ILE A 118 3.35 -10.11 -3.94
C ILE A 118 4.30 -9.48 -4.97
N LEU A 119 5.43 -10.11 -5.32
CA LEU A 119 6.37 -9.58 -6.31
C LEU A 119 5.72 -9.31 -7.68
N PRO A 120 4.85 -10.20 -8.22
CA PRO A 120 4.15 -9.91 -9.46
C PRO A 120 3.19 -8.71 -9.37
N LEU A 121 2.67 -8.41 -8.18
CA LEU A 121 1.82 -7.24 -7.96
C LEU A 121 2.64 -5.95 -8.00
N ILE A 122 3.85 -5.97 -7.44
CA ILE A 122 4.78 -4.85 -7.48
C ILE A 122 5.17 -4.55 -8.94
N GLU A 123 5.48 -5.58 -9.73
CA GLU A 123 5.81 -5.40 -11.15
C GLU A 123 4.64 -4.80 -11.95
N LYS A 124 3.40 -5.28 -11.70
CA LYS A 124 2.20 -4.68 -12.31
C LYS A 124 2.01 -3.22 -11.91
N GLU A 125 2.27 -2.88 -10.66
CA GLU A 125 2.15 -1.51 -10.17
C GLU A 125 3.26 -0.61 -10.74
N LYS A 126 4.48 -1.12 -10.92
CA LYS A 126 5.58 -0.41 -11.59
C LYS A 126 5.20 -0.03 -13.03
N LYS A 127 4.60 -0.96 -13.78
CA LYS A 127 4.09 -0.69 -15.14
C LYS A 127 3.01 0.39 -15.14
N LYS A 128 2.06 0.35 -14.19
CA LYS A 128 1.04 1.39 -14.05
C LYS A 128 1.66 2.74 -13.71
N HIS A 129 2.68 2.75 -12.85
CA HIS A 129 3.39 3.96 -12.45
C HIS A 129 4.08 4.64 -13.63
N GLU A 130 4.74 3.87 -14.50
CA GLU A 130 5.32 4.40 -15.73
C GLU A 130 4.26 5.01 -16.66
N LYS A 131 3.07 4.39 -16.77
CA LYS A 131 1.96 4.99 -17.52
C LYS A 131 1.43 6.27 -16.87
N ARG A 132 1.40 6.35 -15.54
CA ARG A 132 1.03 7.60 -14.82
C ARG A 132 2.03 8.72 -15.08
N LYS A 133 3.34 8.43 -15.19
CA LYS A 133 4.37 9.43 -15.53
C LYS A 133 4.16 10.01 -16.93
N ILE A 134 3.86 9.15 -17.90
CA ILE A 134 3.54 9.58 -19.27
C ILE A 134 2.29 10.47 -19.27
N LEU A 135 1.20 10.01 -18.66
CA LEU A 135 -0.03 10.80 -18.54
C LEU A 135 0.21 12.16 -17.86
N TYR A 136 0.99 12.18 -16.79
CA TYR A 136 1.30 13.42 -16.08
C TYR A 136 2.06 14.41 -16.96
N LYS A 137 2.99 13.92 -17.79
CA LYS A 137 3.70 14.75 -18.76
C LYS A 137 2.74 15.34 -19.79
N GLU A 138 1.89 14.52 -20.39
CA GLU A 138 0.88 14.96 -21.38
C GLU A 138 -0.10 15.98 -20.77
N LEU A 139 -0.54 15.77 -19.52
CA LEU A 139 -1.41 16.72 -18.82
C LEU A 139 -0.74 18.06 -18.54
N ARG A 140 0.59 18.08 -18.26
CA ARG A 140 1.33 19.33 -18.11
C ARG A 140 1.43 20.07 -19.44
N GLU A 141 1.73 19.36 -20.52
CA GLU A 141 1.75 19.96 -21.87
C GLU A 141 0.38 20.52 -22.26
N TYR A 142 -0.71 19.81 -21.94
CA TYR A 142 -2.07 20.31 -22.14
C TYR A 142 -2.35 21.58 -21.31
N LEU A 143 -1.92 21.60 -20.04
CA LEU A 143 -2.06 22.77 -19.17
C LEU A 143 -1.31 23.99 -19.74
N ASP A 144 -0.08 23.80 -20.18
CA ASP A 144 0.74 24.87 -20.75
C ASP A 144 0.07 25.47 -22.00
N HIS A 145 -0.46 24.64 -22.90
CA HIS A 145 -1.25 25.12 -24.04
C HIS A 145 -2.53 25.83 -23.61
N GLY A 146 -3.25 25.30 -22.62
CA GLY A 146 -4.47 25.91 -22.10
C GLY A 146 -4.23 27.28 -21.46
N LEU A 147 -3.11 27.45 -20.76
CA LEU A 147 -2.71 28.74 -20.19
C LEU A 147 -2.31 29.74 -21.28
N ALA A 148 -1.66 29.29 -22.35
CA ALA A 148 -1.37 30.15 -23.50
C ALA A 148 -2.65 30.64 -24.19
N MET A 149 -3.66 29.78 -24.37
CA MET A 149 -4.97 30.17 -24.90
C MET A 149 -5.70 31.15 -23.97
N LEU A 150 -5.62 30.93 -22.65
CA LEU A 150 -6.22 31.82 -21.66
C LEU A 150 -5.60 33.22 -21.73
N ASN A 151 -4.26 33.31 -21.76
CA ASN A 151 -3.55 34.58 -21.92
C ASN A 151 -3.89 35.27 -23.25
N TRP A 152 -4.02 34.50 -24.34
CA TRP A 152 -4.49 35.05 -25.61
C TRP A 152 -5.91 35.61 -25.51
N SER A 153 -6.84 34.90 -24.88
CA SER A 153 -8.22 35.37 -24.71
C SER A 153 -8.32 36.62 -23.82
N GLU A 154 -7.46 36.72 -22.80
CA GLU A 154 -7.33 37.94 -21.98
C GLU A 154 -6.90 39.14 -22.83
N GLN A 155 -5.94 38.95 -23.73
CA GLN A 155 -5.40 40.01 -24.58
C GLN A 155 -6.37 40.45 -25.68
N GLU A 156 -7.08 39.50 -26.31
CA GLU A 156 -7.92 39.79 -27.48
C GLU A 156 -9.39 40.08 -27.14
N LEU A 157 -9.93 39.45 -26.08
CA LEU A 157 -11.33 39.58 -25.68
C LEU A 157 -11.50 40.47 -24.44
N GLY A 158 -10.50 40.45 -23.53
CA GLY A 158 -10.54 41.17 -22.27
C GLY A 158 -11.17 40.36 -21.13
N GLU A 159 -10.90 40.79 -19.89
CA GLU A 159 -11.30 40.07 -18.67
C GLU A 159 -12.82 40.04 -18.42
N GLU A 160 -13.58 40.97 -19.02
CA GLU A 160 -15.04 41.07 -18.88
C GLU A 160 -15.80 40.18 -19.88
N ASP A 161 -15.09 39.54 -20.83
CA ASP A 161 -15.73 38.69 -21.83
C ASP A 161 -16.18 37.34 -21.21
N PRO A 162 -17.43 36.90 -21.43
CA PRO A 162 -17.92 35.63 -20.90
C PRO A 162 -17.08 34.41 -21.32
N ALA A 163 -16.54 34.39 -22.54
CA ALA A 163 -15.71 33.28 -23.02
C ALA A 163 -14.36 33.23 -22.29
N PHE A 164 -13.77 34.38 -21.92
CA PHE A 164 -12.60 34.42 -21.06
C PHE A 164 -12.90 33.79 -19.69
N HIS A 165 -14.02 34.16 -19.07
CA HIS A 165 -14.41 33.60 -17.77
C HIS A 165 -14.64 32.09 -17.80
N ASP A 166 -15.30 31.58 -18.85
CA ASP A 166 -15.51 30.14 -19.03
C ASP A 166 -14.18 29.39 -19.20
N LEU A 167 -13.26 29.93 -20.00
CA LEU A 167 -11.92 29.37 -20.19
C LEU A 167 -11.12 29.41 -18.88
N LEU A 168 -11.16 30.51 -18.13
CA LEU A 168 -10.51 30.65 -16.82
C LEU A 168 -11.01 29.60 -15.83
N SER A 169 -12.34 29.39 -15.79
CA SER A 169 -12.98 28.37 -14.94
C SER A 169 -12.51 26.96 -15.32
N MET A 170 -12.50 26.64 -16.61
CA MET A 170 -11.97 25.37 -17.13
C MET A 170 -10.51 25.17 -16.71
N MET A 171 -9.65 26.17 -16.92
CA MET A 171 -8.22 26.07 -16.63
C MET A 171 -7.93 25.88 -15.14
N LYS A 172 -8.69 26.50 -14.24
CA LYS A 172 -8.62 26.21 -12.79
C LYS A 172 -8.87 24.73 -12.49
N GLY A 173 -9.86 24.12 -13.15
CA GLY A 173 -10.15 22.69 -13.03
C GLY A 173 -9.00 21.82 -13.52
N VAL A 174 -8.39 22.18 -14.66
CA VAL A 174 -7.24 21.48 -15.23
C VAL A 174 -6.02 21.58 -14.32
N THR A 175 -5.68 22.77 -13.81
CA THR A 175 -4.56 22.99 -12.87
C THR A 175 -4.68 22.07 -11.66
N ASN A 176 -5.84 22.07 -11.01
CA ASN A 176 -6.12 21.22 -9.85
C ASN A 176 -5.99 19.72 -10.21
N CYS A 177 -6.40 19.33 -11.42
CA CYS A 177 -6.25 17.95 -11.88
C CYS A 177 -4.78 17.56 -12.04
N VAL A 178 -3.99 18.39 -12.72
CA VAL A 178 -2.55 18.19 -12.93
C VAL A 178 -1.82 18.06 -11.60
N GLU A 179 -2.10 18.93 -10.62
CA GLU A 179 -1.53 18.86 -9.28
C GLU A 179 -1.82 17.52 -8.60
N ARG A 180 -3.09 17.09 -8.57
CA ARG A 180 -3.49 15.80 -7.98
C ARG A 180 -2.82 14.61 -8.67
N VAL A 181 -2.74 14.62 -10.01
CA VAL A 181 -2.04 13.56 -10.74
C VAL A 181 -0.53 13.58 -10.41
N GLY A 182 0.06 14.75 -10.26
CA GLY A 182 1.44 14.93 -9.80
C GLY A 182 1.69 14.33 -8.41
N GLU A 183 0.74 14.49 -7.47
CA GLU A 183 0.80 13.85 -6.15
C GLU A 183 0.84 12.31 -6.26
N HIS A 184 0.01 11.73 -7.13
CA HIS A 184 0.00 10.28 -7.37
C HIS A 184 1.34 9.78 -7.93
N VAL A 185 1.93 10.51 -8.88
CA VAL A 185 3.26 10.19 -9.43
C VAL A 185 4.34 10.33 -8.34
N ARG A 186 4.29 11.36 -7.50
CA ARG A 186 5.29 11.56 -6.44
C ARG A 186 5.25 10.43 -5.41
N LYS A 187 4.06 10.00 -5.00
CA LYS A 187 3.88 8.85 -4.09
C LYS A 187 4.41 7.55 -4.72
N GLY A 188 4.22 7.39 -6.02
CA GLY A 188 4.67 6.23 -6.79
C GLY A 188 6.19 6.04 -6.86
N ARG A 189 7.00 7.11 -6.71
CA ARG A 189 8.48 7.04 -6.89
C ARG A 189 9.18 5.94 -6.09
N LYS A 190 8.69 5.60 -4.90
CA LYS A 190 9.26 4.53 -4.07
C LYS A 190 9.26 3.14 -4.72
N ILE A 191 8.47 2.93 -5.79
CA ILE A 191 8.45 1.67 -6.54
C ILE A 191 9.47 1.62 -7.68
N GLU A 192 10.07 2.76 -8.04
CA GLU A 192 11.02 2.84 -9.15
C GLU A 192 12.33 2.14 -8.79
N ASP A 193 12.77 2.26 -7.54
CA ASP A 193 14.01 1.70 -6.99
C ASP A 193 13.90 0.21 -6.56
N PHE A 194 12.76 -0.43 -6.84
CA PHE A 194 12.52 -1.86 -6.56
C PHE A 194 12.85 -2.75 -7.76
#